data_AF-A0A9D5CSQ8-F1
#
_entry.id   AF-A0A9D5CSQ8-F1
#
_cell.length_a   1.000
_cell.length_b   1.000
_cell.length_c   1.000
_cell.angle_alpha   90.00
_cell.angle_beta   90.00
_cell.angle_gamma   90.00
#
_symmetry.space_group_name_H-M   'P 1'
#
loop_
_entity.id
_entity.type
_entity.pdbx_description
1 polymer ?
#
loop_
_entity_poly.entity_id
_entity_poly.type
_entity_poly.pdbx_seq_one_letter_code
_entity_poly.pdbx_strand_id
1 'polypeptide(L)'
;MAFYTAMADTIHAYTGLSPAAFFTILALMLGAYRLVSSMFVSDAPETPPMQPPPPPPEPVQLGDVTLDELRVYDGSDPKKPLLMAIKGQIYDVSRSRMFYGPGGPYALFAGRDASRALALMSFDHNDLTGNLEGLSSAELEVLQDWEYKFMEKYVKVGQLVSEKTRKNADDNECNETTTTTTEGNQDPERHKEEEIKEKDTTAETQVD
;
A
#
# COMPACT_ATOMS: atom_id res chain seq x y z
N MET A 1 61.16 2.63 13.60
CA MET A 1 61.43 2.13 14.97
C MET A 1 60.72 2.94 16.05
N ALA A 2 60.81 4.28 16.07
CA ALA A 2 60.20 5.12 17.12
C ALA A 2 58.66 5.04 17.24
N PHE A 3 57.96 4.82 16.13
CA PHE A 3 56.50 4.64 16.16
C PHE A 3 56.08 3.33 16.83
N TYR A 4 56.83 2.25 16.57
CA TYR A 4 56.56 0.94 17.15
C TYR A 4 56.78 0.92 18.66
N THR A 5 57.82 1.60 19.14
CA THR A 5 58.11 1.71 20.58
C THR A 5 57.04 2.52 21.31
N ALA A 6 56.62 3.67 20.75
CA ALA A 6 55.55 4.48 21.34
C ALA A 6 54.21 3.73 21.39
N MET A 7 53.87 2.99 20.33
CA MET A 7 52.67 2.15 20.28
C MET A 7 52.76 0.97 21.27
N ALA A 8 53.92 0.32 21.36
CA ALA A 8 54.17 -0.76 22.30
C ALA A 8 54.02 -0.32 23.77
N ASP A 9 54.58 0.83 24.13
CA ASP A 9 54.47 1.41 25.47
C ASP A 9 53.00 1.77 25.81
N THR A 10 52.26 2.28 24.83
CA THR A 10 50.84 2.62 24.98
C THR A 10 49.97 1.38 25.17
N ILE A 11 50.21 0.31 24.41
CA ILE A 11 49.48 -0.96 24.54
C ILE A 11 49.69 -1.56 25.93
N HIS A 12 50.94 -1.56 26.40
CA HIS A 12 51.27 -2.08 27.72
C HIS A 12 50.67 -1.24 28.85
N ALA A 13 50.68 0.10 28.73
CA ALA A 13 50.08 1.00 29.70
C ALA A 13 48.54 0.86 29.78
N TYR A 14 47.87 0.64 28.65
CA TYR A 14 46.41 0.59 28.58
C TYR A 14 45.84 -0.80 28.91
N THR A 15 46.51 -1.87 28.48
CA THR A 15 46.00 -3.25 28.62
C THR A 15 46.75 -4.09 29.64
N GLY A 16 47.92 -3.65 30.11
CA GLY A 16 48.83 -4.44 30.97
C GLY A 16 49.45 -5.64 30.26
N LEU A 17 49.19 -5.83 28.96
CA LEU A 17 49.68 -6.95 28.16
C LEU A 17 50.94 -6.54 27.39
N SER A 18 51.80 -7.52 27.12
CA SER A 18 52.90 -7.28 26.18
C SER A 18 52.31 -6.98 24.79
N PRO A 19 52.97 -6.14 23.97
CA PRO A 19 52.50 -5.82 22.63
C PRO A 19 52.25 -7.10 21.80
N ALA A 20 53.11 -8.10 21.95
CA ALA A 20 52.95 -9.41 21.30
C ALA A 20 51.66 -10.11 21.77
N ALA A 21 51.39 -10.15 23.08
CA ALA A 21 50.17 -10.76 23.60
C ALA A 21 48.90 -10.07 23.08
N PHE A 22 48.88 -8.74 23.03
CA PHE A 22 47.75 -7.96 22.49
C PHE A 22 47.45 -8.33 21.03
N PHE A 23 48.47 -8.36 20.16
CA PHE A 23 48.27 -8.73 18.76
C PHE A 23 47.90 -10.20 18.58
N THR A 24 48.40 -11.12 19.42
CA THR A 24 47.98 -12.52 19.37
C THR A 24 46.51 -12.70 19.77
N ILE A 25 46.05 -12.00 20.80
CA ILE A 25 44.65 -12.04 21.23
C ILE A 25 43.75 -11.40 20.18
N LEU A 26 44.15 -10.26 19.60
CA LEU A 26 43.42 -9.63 18.50
C LEU A 26 43.30 -10.58 17.28
N ALA A 27 44.39 -11.25 16.90
CA ALA A 27 44.39 -12.20 15.81
C ALA A 27 43.51 -13.43 16.09
N LEU A 28 43.56 -13.97 17.32
CA LEU A 28 42.69 -15.06 17.75
C LEU A 28 41.22 -14.63 17.80
N MET A 29 40.93 -13.40 18.25
CA MET A 29 39.59 -12.84 18.29
C MET A 29 39.04 -12.63 16.87
N LEU A 30 39.84 -12.10 15.94
CA LEU A 30 39.46 -12.03 14.52
C LEU A 30 39.25 -13.43 13.92
N GLY A 31 40.11 -14.40 14.23
CA GLY A 31 39.99 -15.78 13.77
C GLY A 31 38.71 -16.45 14.27
N ALA A 32 38.41 -16.34 15.56
CA ALA A 32 37.18 -16.82 16.17
C ALA A 32 35.95 -16.10 15.61
N TYR A 33 36.01 -14.78 15.43
CA TYR A 33 34.94 -14.00 14.80
C TYR A 33 34.69 -14.46 13.36
N ARG A 34 35.72 -14.72 12.57
CA ARG A 34 35.59 -15.24 11.19
C ARG A 34 35.02 -16.66 11.19
N LEU A 35 35.44 -17.51 12.12
CA LEU A 35 34.92 -18.87 12.26
C LEU A 35 33.43 -18.87 12.64
N VAL A 36 33.05 -18.08 13.64
CA VAL A 36 31.64 -17.93 14.06
C VAL A 36 30.82 -17.27 12.96
N SER A 37 31.33 -16.21 12.32
CA SER A 37 30.64 -15.57 11.19
C SER A 37 30.43 -16.54 10.03
N SER A 38 31.35 -17.46 9.77
CA SER A 38 31.15 -18.50 8.74
C SER A 38 30.05 -19.51 9.07
N MET A 39 29.71 -19.72 10.35
CA MET A 39 28.60 -20.59 10.74
C MET A 39 27.23 -19.90 10.63
N PHE A 40 27.18 -18.57 10.62
CA PHE A 40 25.95 -17.78 10.53
C PHE A 40 25.76 -17.10 9.16
N VAL A 41 26.83 -16.93 8.39
CA VAL A 41 26.81 -16.59 6.97
C VAL A 41 27.00 -17.89 6.20
N SER A 42 25.99 -18.76 6.24
CA SER A 42 25.85 -19.79 5.23
C SER A 42 25.81 -19.08 3.88
N ASP A 43 26.63 -19.52 2.92
CA ASP A 43 26.42 -19.17 1.52
C ASP A 43 24.94 -19.40 1.23
N ALA A 44 24.22 -18.31 0.96
CA ALA A 44 22.90 -18.43 0.40
C ALA A 44 23.06 -19.36 -0.82
N PRO A 45 22.29 -20.45 -0.93
CA PRO A 45 22.40 -21.32 -2.09
C PRO A 45 22.34 -20.41 -3.31
N GLU A 46 23.42 -20.40 -4.10
CA GLU A 46 23.48 -19.59 -5.31
C GLU A 46 22.20 -19.88 -6.07
N THR A 47 21.30 -18.91 -6.08
CA THR A 47 20.12 -18.98 -6.88
C THR A 47 20.65 -19.18 -8.30
N PRO A 48 20.29 -20.28 -9.00
CA PRO A 48 20.66 -20.43 -10.41
C PRO A 48 20.30 -19.11 -11.09
N PRO A 49 21.17 -18.59 -11.98
CA PRO A 49 21.08 -17.22 -12.49
C PRO A 49 19.63 -17.00 -12.86
N MET A 50 18.95 -16.21 -12.02
CA MET A 50 17.54 -15.99 -12.11
C MET A 50 17.41 -15.41 -13.51
N GLN A 51 16.87 -16.20 -14.46
CA GLN A 51 16.44 -15.62 -15.71
C GLN A 51 15.65 -14.38 -15.28
N PRO A 52 15.98 -13.18 -15.82
CA PRO A 52 15.24 -11.98 -15.44
C PRO A 52 13.77 -12.39 -15.52
N PRO A 53 13.03 -12.31 -14.39
CA PRO A 53 11.67 -12.81 -14.36
C PRO A 53 10.98 -12.24 -15.60
N PRO A 54 10.20 -13.05 -16.34
CA PRO A 54 9.47 -12.53 -17.49
C PRO A 54 8.84 -11.21 -17.07
N PRO A 55 8.94 -10.14 -17.90
CA PRO A 55 8.50 -8.82 -17.52
C PRO A 55 7.13 -8.97 -16.86
N PRO A 56 6.93 -8.45 -15.63
CA PRO A 56 5.69 -8.66 -14.91
C PRO A 56 4.56 -8.31 -15.89
N PRO A 57 3.58 -9.23 -16.08
CA PRO A 57 2.48 -8.96 -17.00
C PRO A 57 1.94 -7.58 -16.66
N GLU A 58 1.77 -6.73 -17.67
CA GLU A 58 1.33 -5.36 -17.46
C GLU A 58 0.09 -5.41 -16.55
N PRO A 59 0.09 -4.66 -15.42
CA PRO A 59 -0.98 -4.75 -14.46
C PRO A 59 -2.29 -4.41 -15.18
N VAL A 60 -3.11 -5.44 -15.37
CA VAL A 60 -4.40 -5.32 -16.03
C VAL A 60 -5.19 -4.32 -15.20
N GLN A 61 -5.61 -3.21 -15.78
CA GLN A 61 -6.54 -2.32 -15.09
C GLN A 61 -7.92 -2.97 -15.22
N LEU A 62 -8.37 -3.62 -14.14
CA LEU A 62 -9.66 -4.30 -14.08
C LEU A 62 -10.84 -3.31 -13.98
N GLY A 63 -10.59 -2.04 -13.62
CA GLY A 63 -11.66 -1.05 -13.43
C GLY A 63 -12.55 -1.39 -12.24
N ASP A 64 -13.86 -1.39 -12.45
CA ASP A 64 -14.87 -1.68 -11.43
C ASP A 64 -15.16 -3.17 -11.34
N VAL A 65 -14.87 -3.77 -10.19
CA VAL A 65 -14.95 -5.23 -9.96
C VAL A 65 -15.84 -5.50 -8.76
N THR A 66 -16.68 -6.55 -8.80
CA THR A 66 -17.44 -6.99 -7.62
C THR A 66 -16.64 -7.93 -6.73
N LEU A 67 -17.09 -8.11 -5.49
CA LEU A 67 -16.43 -9.02 -4.55
C LEU A 67 -16.39 -10.47 -5.05
N ASP A 68 -17.43 -10.93 -5.76
CA ASP A 68 -17.45 -12.27 -6.35
C ASP A 68 -16.50 -12.41 -7.55
N GLU A 69 -16.34 -11.36 -8.35
CA GLU A 69 -15.32 -11.34 -9.41
C GLU A 69 -13.91 -11.30 -8.82
N LEU A 70 -13.70 -10.62 -7.70
CA LEU A 70 -12.39 -10.58 -7.03
C LEU A 70 -11.97 -11.97 -6.53
N ARG A 71 -12.92 -12.81 -6.09
CA ARG A 71 -12.65 -14.16 -5.54
C ARG A 71 -11.92 -15.10 -6.50
N VAL A 72 -12.05 -14.90 -7.82
CA VAL A 72 -11.37 -15.76 -8.80
C VAL A 72 -9.87 -15.49 -8.90
N TYR A 73 -9.39 -14.43 -8.24
CA TYR A 73 -7.99 -13.98 -8.22
C TYR A 73 -7.32 -14.29 -6.87
N ASP A 74 -7.67 -15.43 -6.27
CA ASP A 74 -7.10 -15.98 -5.02
C ASP A 74 -5.73 -16.67 -5.22
N GLY A 75 -5.30 -16.83 -6.48
CA GLY A 75 -4.05 -17.49 -6.84
C GLY A 75 -4.14 -18.98 -7.05
N SER A 76 -5.34 -19.57 -6.97
CA SER A 76 -5.60 -20.98 -7.32
C SER A 76 -5.24 -21.26 -8.78
N ASP A 77 -5.47 -20.31 -9.68
CA ASP A 77 -4.98 -20.36 -11.06
C ASP A 77 -3.59 -19.67 -11.15
N PRO A 78 -2.52 -20.40 -11.53
CA PRO A 78 -1.20 -19.83 -11.73
C PRO A 78 -1.11 -18.84 -12.89
N LYS A 79 -2.06 -18.87 -13.84
CA LYS A 79 -2.08 -17.98 -15.00
C LYS A 79 -2.76 -16.65 -14.73
N LYS A 80 -3.53 -16.54 -13.64
CA LYS A 80 -4.19 -15.30 -13.25
C LYS A 80 -3.33 -14.48 -12.29
N PRO A 81 -3.48 -13.14 -12.32
CA PRO A 81 -2.90 -12.28 -11.31
C PRO A 81 -3.53 -12.59 -9.95
N LEU A 82 -2.78 -12.25 -8.90
CA LEU A 82 -3.18 -12.39 -7.53
C LEU A 82 -3.62 -11.02 -7.02
N LEU A 83 -4.90 -10.88 -6.70
CA LEU A 83 -5.49 -9.58 -6.36
C LEU A 83 -5.96 -9.56 -4.91
N MET A 84 -5.93 -8.39 -4.29
CA MET A 84 -6.40 -8.17 -2.93
C MET A 84 -6.99 -6.76 -2.81
N ALA A 85 -8.10 -6.63 -2.09
CA ALA A 85 -8.73 -5.33 -1.86
C ALA A 85 -8.41 -4.78 -0.45
N ILE A 86 -8.17 -3.46 -0.38
CA ILE A 86 -8.01 -2.68 0.85
C ILE A 86 -8.75 -1.35 0.67
N LYS A 87 -9.64 -1.01 1.59
CA LYS A 87 -10.57 0.14 1.52
C LYS A 87 -11.29 0.22 0.17
N GLY A 88 -11.70 -0.94 -0.35
CA GLY A 88 -12.31 -1.05 -1.67
C GLY A 88 -11.38 -0.75 -2.84
N GLN A 89 -10.08 -0.50 -2.65
CA GLN A 89 -9.09 -0.39 -3.73
C GLN A 89 -8.47 -1.75 -4.00
N ILE A 90 -8.34 -2.14 -5.27
CA ILE A 90 -7.79 -3.45 -5.65
C ILE A 90 -6.32 -3.29 -6.03
N TYR A 91 -5.46 -4.08 -5.41
CA TYR A 91 -4.02 -4.10 -5.64
C TYR A 91 -3.57 -5.43 -6.24
N ASP A 92 -2.63 -5.37 -7.19
CA ASP A 92 -1.94 -6.55 -7.71
C ASP A 92 -0.77 -6.93 -6.82
N VAL A 93 -0.94 -8.04 -6.10
CA VAL A 93 0.05 -8.62 -5.18
C VAL A 93 0.80 -9.80 -5.80
N SER A 94 0.71 -10.02 -7.12
CA SER A 94 1.37 -11.11 -7.84
C SER A 94 2.88 -11.15 -7.65
N ARG A 95 3.54 -9.98 -7.53
CA ARG A 95 4.98 -9.89 -7.23
C ARG A 95 5.38 -10.50 -5.88
N SER A 96 4.41 -10.72 -5.00
CA SER A 96 4.58 -11.28 -3.66
C SER A 96 3.79 -12.59 -3.49
N ARG A 97 3.69 -13.38 -4.57
CA ARG A 97 2.98 -14.68 -4.57
C ARG A 97 3.49 -15.68 -3.54
N MET A 98 4.75 -15.59 -3.11
CA MET A 98 5.27 -16.41 -1.99
C MET A 98 4.55 -16.16 -0.65
N PHE A 99 3.93 -14.98 -0.48
CA PHE A 99 3.22 -14.61 0.73
C PHE A 99 1.70 -14.80 0.59
N TYR A 100 1.14 -14.26 -0.50
CA TYR A 100 -0.31 -14.22 -0.72
C TYR A 100 -0.83 -15.36 -1.61
N GLY A 101 0.06 -16.10 -2.29
CA GLY A 101 -0.35 -17.21 -3.14
C GLY A 101 -0.66 -18.47 -2.34
N PRO A 102 -1.18 -19.53 -2.99
CA PRO A 102 -1.54 -20.78 -2.32
C PRO A 102 -0.39 -21.35 -1.48
N GLY A 103 -0.67 -21.64 -0.20
CA GLY A 103 0.32 -22.15 0.76
C GLY A 103 1.17 -21.08 1.45
N GLY A 104 1.03 -19.80 1.07
CA GLY A 104 1.68 -18.69 1.75
C GLY A 104 0.99 -18.31 3.08
N PRO A 105 1.70 -17.65 4.00
CA PRO A 105 1.16 -17.25 5.31
C PRO A 105 0.00 -16.25 5.21
N TYR A 106 -0.11 -15.53 4.09
CA TYR A 106 -1.10 -14.48 3.83
C TYR A 106 -2.08 -14.87 2.72
N ALA A 107 -2.14 -16.16 2.37
CA ALA A 107 -2.96 -16.68 1.28
C ALA A 107 -4.45 -16.38 1.46
N LEU A 108 -4.92 -16.34 2.72
CA LEU A 108 -6.32 -16.10 3.04
C LEU A 108 -6.82 -14.70 2.65
N PHE A 109 -5.93 -13.73 2.43
CA PHE A 109 -6.31 -12.38 2.00
C PHE A 109 -6.51 -12.28 0.48
N ALA A 110 -5.92 -13.17 -0.31
CA ALA A 110 -6.02 -13.13 -1.76
C ALA A 110 -7.47 -13.36 -2.22
N GLY A 111 -7.87 -12.63 -3.26
CA GLY A 111 -9.22 -12.64 -3.83
C GLY A 111 -10.30 -12.07 -2.90
N ARG A 112 -9.92 -11.33 -1.85
CA ARG A 112 -10.85 -10.82 -0.83
C ARG A 112 -10.56 -9.36 -0.48
N ASP A 113 -11.52 -8.77 0.23
CA ASP A 113 -11.33 -7.51 0.92
C ASP A 113 -10.72 -7.78 2.30
N ALA A 114 -9.48 -7.32 2.48
CA ALA A 114 -8.70 -7.51 3.69
C ALA A 114 -8.78 -6.30 4.63
N SER A 115 -9.64 -5.30 4.36
CA SER A 115 -9.64 -4.03 5.09
C SER A 115 -9.84 -4.21 6.59
N ARG A 116 -10.86 -4.96 7.00
CA ARG A 116 -11.13 -5.17 8.43
C ARG A 116 -10.04 -6.02 9.07
N ALA A 117 -9.61 -7.09 8.40
CA ALA A 117 -8.53 -7.94 8.90
C ALA A 117 -7.22 -7.17 9.10
N LEU A 118 -6.86 -6.25 8.21
CA LEU A 118 -5.68 -5.39 8.36
C LEU A 118 -5.83 -4.38 9.50
N ALA A 119 -7.03 -3.80 9.66
CA ALA A 119 -7.33 -2.89 10.77
C ALA A 119 -7.17 -3.57 12.14
N LEU A 120 -7.68 -4.80 12.26
CA LEU A 120 -7.62 -5.61 13.49
C LEU A 120 -6.33 -6.42 13.64
N MET A 121 -5.46 -6.42 12.62
CA MET A 121 -4.30 -7.31 12.53
C MET A 121 -4.68 -8.79 12.72
N SER A 122 -5.81 -9.19 12.16
CA SER A 122 -6.44 -10.50 12.35
C SER A 122 -6.23 -11.41 11.14
N PHE A 123 -6.20 -12.72 11.41
CA PHE A 123 -6.18 -13.79 10.40
C PHE A 123 -7.48 -14.60 10.42
N ASP A 124 -8.49 -14.16 11.16
CA ASP A 124 -9.80 -14.81 11.20
C ASP A 124 -10.54 -14.61 9.86
N HIS A 125 -11.14 -15.68 9.36
CA HIS A 125 -11.98 -15.65 8.17
C HIS A 125 -13.18 -14.71 8.31
N ASN A 126 -13.67 -14.49 9.53
CA ASN A 126 -14.79 -13.57 9.80
C ASN A 126 -14.40 -12.10 9.57
N ASP A 127 -13.11 -11.77 9.65
CA ASP A 127 -12.60 -10.41 9.44
C ASP A 127 -12.22 -10.13 7.97
N LEU A 128 -12.38 -11.10 7.07
CA LEU A 128 -12.12 -10.96 5.63
C LEU A 128 -13.29 -10.27 4.92
N THR A 129 -13.53 -9.04 5.32
CA THR A 129 -14.60 -8.18 4.85
C THR A 129 -14.14 -6.73 4.71
N GLY A 130 -14.80 -6.02 3.79
CA GLY A 130 -14.67 -4.57 3.65
C GLY A 130 -15.47 -3.78 4.69
N ASN A 131 -16.20 -4.44 5.60
CA ASN A 131 -16.99 -3.75 6.62
C ASN A 131 -16.10 -3.14 7.71
N LEU A 132 -16.04 -1.81 7.74
CA LEU A 132 -15.31 -1.02 8.72
C LEU A 132 -16.16 -0.57 9.92
N GLU A 133 -17.43 -0.96 9.97
CA GLU A 133 -18.31 -0.64 11.09
C GLU A 133 -17.81 -1.29 12.39
N GLY A 134 -17.91 -0.53 13.48
CA GLY A 134 -17.50 -0.97 14.82
C GLY A 134 -15.99 -0.92 15.07
N LEU A 135 -15.18 -0.46 14.11
CA LEU A 135 -13.76 -0.21 14.32
C LEU A 135 -13.55 1.12 15.06
N SER A 136 -12.60 1.12 15.99
CA SER A 136 -12.11 2.30 16.69
C SER A 136 -11.21 3.17 15.81
N SER A 137 -11.01 4.43 16.20
CA SER A 137 -10.12 5.35 15.47
C SER A 137 -8.68 4.82 15.35
N ALA A 138 -8.18 4.12 16.37
CA ALA A 138 -6.84 3.55 16.34
C ALA A 138 -6.72 2.40 15.32
N GLU A 139 -7.75 1.54 15.21
CA GLU A 139 -7.79 0.46 14.21
C GLU A 139 -7.90 1.02 12.78
N LEU A 140 -8.62 2.12 12.60
CA LEU A 140 -8.69 2.82 11.32
C LEU A 140 -7.35 3.48 10.93
N GLU A 141 -6.59 4.00 11.90
CA GLU A 141 -5.23 4.52 11.67
C GLU A 141 -4.29 3.39 11.23
N VAL A 142 -4.36 2.22 11.87
CA VAL A 142 -3.61 1.03 11.45
C VAL A 142 -3.96 0.64 10.00
N LEU A 143 -5.24 0.64 9.65
CA LEU A 143 -5.68 0.37 8.28
C LEU A 143 -5.13 1.40 7.28
N GLN A 144 -5.11 2.68 7.66
CA GLN A 144 -4.59 3.76 6.83
C GLN A 144 -3.10 3.59 6.55
N ASP A 145 -2.32 3.20 7.56
CA ASP A 145 -0.90 2.89 7.41
C ASP A 145 -0.66 1.70 6.48
N TRP A 146 -1.51 0.67 6.58
CA TRP A 146 -1.46 -0.46 5.66
C TRP A 146 -1.81 -0.06 4.23
N GLU A 147 -2.86 0.73 4.02
CA GLU A 147 -3.21 1.25 2.70
C GLU A 147 -2.02 2.01 2.07
N TYR A 148 -1.37 2.90 2.83
CA TYR A 148 -0.21 3.66 2.34
C TYR A 148 0.94 2.74 1.92
N LYS A 149 1.30 1.76 2.78
CA LYS A 149 2.34 0.76 2.46
C LYS A 149 1.98 -0.04 1.20
N PHE A 150 0.71 -0.36 1.02
CA PHE A 150 0.24 -1.08 -0.17
C PHE A 150 0.26 -0.22 -1.42
N MET A 151 -0.08 1.08 -1.33
CA MET A 151 0.03 2.02 -2.44
C MET A 151 1.47 2.21 -2.91
N GLU A 152 2.42 2.24 -1.98
CA GLU A 152 3.84 2.35 -2.33
C GLU A 152 4.37 1.05 -2.94
N LYS A 153 3.96 -0.10 -2.38
CA LYS A 153 4.51 -1.40 -2.75
C LYS A 153 3.82 -2.06 -3.94
N TYR A 154 2.53 -1.85 -4.18
CA TYR A 154 1.74 -2.58 -5.17
C TYR A 154 1.03 -1.65 -6.14
N VAL A 155 0.73 -2.15 -7.34
CA VAL A 155 0.01 -1.36 -8.33
C VAL A 155 -1.48 -1.45 -8.04
N LYS A 156 -2.16 -0.31 -7.95
CA LYS A 156 -3.62 -0.25 -7.93
C LYS A 156 -4.14 -0.61 -9.34
N VAL A 157 -5.02 -1.59 -9.40
CA VAL A 157 -5.56 -2.14 -10.66
C VAL A 157 -7.08 -1.95 -10.80
N GLY A 158 -7.78 -1.56 -9.74
CA GLY A 158 -9.23 -1.37 -9.81
C GLY A 158 -9.83 -0.89 -8.49
N GLN A 159 -11.16 -0.87 -8.47
CA GLN A 159 -11.99 -0.48 -7.34
C GLN A 159 -13.10 -1.53 -7.16
N LEU A 160 -13.39 -1.86 -5.91
CA LEU A 160 -14.48 -2.74 -5.52
C LEU A 160 -15.79 -1.96 -5.57
N VAL A 161 -16.75 -2.45 -6.36
CA VAL A 161 -18.10 -1.87 -6.47
C VAL A 161 -19.15 -2.83 -5.94
N SER A 162 -20.17 -2.26 -5.28
CA SER A 162 -21.34 -3.03 -4.89
C SER A 162 -22.23 -3.31 -6.11
N GLU A 163 -22.91 -4.46 -6.15
CA GLU A 163 -23.83 -4.79 -7.25
C GLU A 163 -24.95 -3.76 -7.44
N LYS A 164 -25.37 -3.10 -6.35
CA LYS A 164 -26.37 -2.03 -6.38
C LYS A 164 -25.87 -0.79 -7.10
N THR A 165 -24.57 -0.51 -7.03
CA THR A 165 -23.95 0.64 -7.70
C THR A 165 -23.80 0.40 -9.20
N ARG A 166 -23.47 -0.83 -9.64
CA ARG A 166 -23.31 -1.15 -11.07
C ARG A 166 -24.59 -0.97 -11.89
N LYS A 167 -25.75 -1.39 -11.36
CA LYS A 167 -27.04 -1.22 -12.07
C LYS A 167 -27.41 0.24 -12.31
N ASN A 168 -27.07 1.15 -11.40
CA ASN A 168 -27.37 2.57 -11.57
C ASN A 168 -26.46 3.26 -12.60
N ALA A 169 -25.29 2.68 -12.92
CA ALA A 169 -24.38 3.22 -13.92
C ALA A 169 -24.82 2.83 -15.34
N ASP A 170 -25.29 1.59 -15.53
CA ASP A 170 -25.80 1.11 -16.83
C ASP A 170 -27.12 1.80 -17.23
N ASP A 171 -27.90 2.31 -16.27
CA ASP A 171 -29.16 3.03 -16.52
C ASP A 171 -28.96 4.52 -16.92
N ASN A 172 -27.74 5.06 -16.81
CA ASN A 172 -27.43 6.48 -17.04
C ASN A 172 -26.54 6.75 -18.26
N GLU A 173 -26.44 5.77 -19.19
CA GLU A 173 -25.69 5.92 -20.44
C GLU A 173 -26.64 5.81 -21.64
N CYS A 174 -27.53 6.81 -21.83
CA CYS A 174 -28.26 7.05 -23.09
C CYS A 174 -28.99 8.42 -23.12
N ASN A 175 -28.27 9.53 -22.94
CA ASN A 175 -28.42 10.75 -23.75
C ASN A 175 -27.12 11.54 -23.57
N GLU A 176 -26.27 11.69 -24.58
CA GLU A 176 -26.37 12.82 -25.48
C GLU A 176 -25.25 12.64 -26.52
N THR A 177 -25.62 12.41 -27.78
CA THR A 177 -24.70 12.54 -28.90
C THR A 177 -25.44 13.13 -30.07
N THR A 178 -25.06 14.36 -30.41
CA THR A 178 -24.95 14.96 -31.76
C THR A 178 -25.68 16.29 -31.90
N THR A 179 -24.91 17.38 -31.84
CA THR A 179 -24.77 18.38 -32.94
C THR A 179 -23.56 19.26 -32.59
N THR A 180 -22.37 19.06 -33.16
CA THR A 180 -21.89 19.52 -34.47
C THR A 180 -21.78 21.06 -34.57
N THR A 181 -20.53 21.53 -34.50
CA THR A 181 -19.88 22.58 -35.32
C THR A 181 -20.45 24.02 -35.34
N THR A 182 -19.66 24.91 -34.73
CA THR A 182 -19.17 26.23 -35.21
C THR A 182 -20.04 27.10 -36.13
N GLU A 183 -20.47 28.26 -35.61
CA GLU A 183 -20.53 29.63 -36.21
C GLU A 183 -21.32 30.51 -35.20
N GLY A 184 -20.77 31.55 -34.55
CA GLY A 184 -20.44 32.85 -35.11
C GLY A 184 -21.64 33.80 -35.10
N ASN A 185 -21.92 34.53 -33.99
CA ASN A 185 -22.41 35.93 -34.03
C ASN A 185 -22.64 36.59 -32.65
N GLN A 186 -21.90 37.69 -32.44
CA GLN A 186 -22.34 39.04 -31.99
C GLN A 186 -23.07 39.24 -30.64
N ASP A 187 -22.32 39.83 -29.70
CA ASP A 187 -22.68 40.89 -28.72
C ASP A 187 -23.43 42.06 -29.42
N PRO A 188 -24.18 43.02 -28.79
CA PRO A 188 -23.93 43.55 -27.45
C PRO A 188 -25.14 44.13 -26.66
N GLU A 189 -24.82 44.80 -25.53
CA GLU A 189 -25.60 45.87 -24.88
C GLU A 189 -26.77 45.42 -23.95
N ARG A 190 -27.08 46.04 -22.79
CA ARG A 190 -26.63 47.25 -22.09
C ARG A 190 -27.52 47.40 -20.82
N HIS A 191 -26.91 47.74 -19.67
CA HIS A 191 -27.48 48.53 -18.53
C HIS A 191 -28.61 47.90 -17.68
N LYS A 192 -28.91 48.32 -16.44
CA LYS A 192 -28.25 48.95 -15.28
C LYS A 192 -29.39 49.13 -14.24
N GLU A 193 -29.03 49.01 -12.97
CA GLU A 193 -29.57 49.72 -11.78
C GLU A 193 -31.06 49.66 -11.34
N GLU A 194 -31.19 49.71 -10.00
CA GLU A 194 -32.23 50.35 -9.16
C GLU A 194 -33.43 49.55 -8.60
N GLU A 195 -33.20 49.01 -7.41
CA GLU A 195 -33.85 49.26 -6.11
C GLU A 195 -35.12 50.16 -6.03
N ILE A 196 -36.10 49.71 -5.21
CA ILE A 196 -36.87 50.44 -4.15
C ILE A 196 -38.40 50.13 -4.15
N LYS A 197 -38.85 49.51 -3.02
CA LYS A 197 -40.13 49.66 -2.24
C LYS A 197 -41.50 49.52 -2.95
N GLU A 198 -42.63 49.15 -2.35
CA GLU A 198 -43.13 48.87 -0.99
C GLU A 198 -44.65 48.62 -1.18
N LYS A 199 -45.24 47.72 -0.38
CA LYS A 199 -46.62 47.77 0.18
C LYS A 199 -46.92 46.41 0.83
N ASP A 200 -46.75 46.27 2.13
CA ASP A 200 -47.68 46.68 3.20
C ASP A 200 -48.78 45.63 3.44
N THR A 201 -48.67 44.92 4.56
CA THR A 201 -49.80 44.68 5.47
C THR A 201 -49.24 44.55 6.89
N THR A 202 -49.30 45.71 7.53
CA THR A 202 -49.24 46.04 8.95
C THR A 202 -50.09 45.13 9.86
N ALA A 203 -49.57 44.87 11.07
CA ALA A 203 -50.22 45.05 12.39
C ALA A 203 -49.62 44.06 13.42
N GLU A 204 -48.72 44.52 14.32
CA GLU A 204 -49.01 45.05 15.68
C GLU A 204 -49.21 43.90 16.71
N THR A 205 -48.70 43.86 17.95
CA THR A 205 -48.02 44.81 18.86
C THR A 205 -47.53 43.97 20.07
N GLN A 206 -46.23 44.00 20.41
CA GLN A 206 -45.58 44.61 21.60
C GLN A 206 -45.97 44.01 22.98
N VAL A 207 -45.09 43.18 23.59
CA VAL A 207 -44.12 43.48 24.69
C VAL A 207 -44.78 43.91 26.01
N ASP A 208 -44.63 43.03 27.00
CA ASP A 208 -44.00 43.31 28.30
C ASP A 208 -43.12 42.11 28.68
#